data_AF-A0A7V3PNP3-F1
#
_entry.id   AF-A0A7V3PNP3-F1
#
_cell.length_a   1.000
_cell.length_b   1.000
_cell.length_c   1.000
_cell.angle_alpha   90.00
_cell.angle_beta   90.00
_cell.angle_gamma   90.00
#
_symmetry.space_group_name_H-M   'P 1'
#
loop_
_entity.id
_entity.type
_entity.pdbx_description
1 polymer ?
#
loop_
_entity_poly.entity_id
_entity_poly.type
_entity_poly.pdbx_seq_one_letter_code
_entity_poly.pdbx_strand_id
1 'polypeptide(L)'
;MSEALRIGVIGSGGNARYHMGSLLNIKGTKIVGISDPSHDALAAAAKQHPSLAEVPTFDDFRRMLDEVAMDAVVISTPHVFHFEQIMDSLDRGLHVLCEKPMVCTTEQARAVVDKVRSTGLVMGISYQRHFMGPYRYCRQRIQSGELGSLTFVSALQSQNWYASQFPRRAWRVQKDLSCGGQLNDSGS
;
A
#
# COMPACT_ATOMS: atom_id res chain seq x y z
N MET A 1 -18.93 -10.20 20.03
CA MET A 1 -18.34 -10.00 18.68
C MET A 1 -17.07 -9.19 18.87
N SER A 2 -15.95 -9.53 18.24
CA SER A 2 -14.74 -8.69 18.31
C SER A 2 -15.07 -7.29 17.77
N GLU A 3 -14.48 -6.25 18.37
CA GLU A 3 -14.62 -4.90 17.85
C GLU A 3 -14.10 -4.81 16.40
N ALA A 4 -14.66 -3.91 15.61
CA ALA A 4 -14.24 -3.70 14.23
C ALA A 4 -12.83 -3.08 14.21
N LEU A 5 -11.93 -3.61 13.39
CA LEU A 5 -10.59 -3.10 13.17
C LEU A 5 -10.66 -1.70 12.56
N ARG A 6 -10.11 -0.71 13.25
CA ARG A 6 -10.09 0.71 12.87
C ARG A 6 -8.87 0.98 12.00
N ILE A 7 -9.10 1.48 10.79
CA ILE A 7 -8.07 1.63 9.78
C ILE A 7 -7.93 3.10 9.37
N GLY A 8 -6.74 3.66 9.49
CA GLY A 8 -6.36 4.92 8.85
C GLY A 8 -5.88 4.67 7.41
N VAL A 9 -6.11 5.62 6.50
CA VAL A 9 -5.60 5.54 5.12
C VAL A 9 -4.69 6.72 4.83
N ILE A 10 -3.44 6.45 4.50
CA ILE A 10 -2.43 7.45 4.12
C ILE A 10 -2.29 7.43 2.60
N GLY A 11 -2.71 8.52 1.97
CA GLY A 11 -2.92 8.66 0.53
C GLY A 11 -4.36 8.38 0.11
N SER A 12 -4.89 9.18 -0.81
CA SER A 12 -6.26 9.09 -1.34
C SER A 12 -6.31 9.07 -2.87
N GLY A 13 -5.18 8.80 -3.51
CA GLY A 13 -5.06 8.59 -4.95
C GLY A 13 -5.83 7.36 -5.48
N GLY A 14 -5.80 7.14 -6.79
CA GLY A 14 -6.64 6.11 -7.44
C GLY A 14 -6.53 4.70 -6.84
N ASN A 15 -5.30 4.25 -6.52
CA ASN A 15 -5.08 2.95 -5.88
C ASN A 15 -5.62 2.91 -4.44
N ALA A 16 -5.40 3.98 -3.66
CA ALA A 16 -5.91 4.07 -2.30
C ALA A 16 -7.44 4.02 -2.27
N ARG A 17 -8.12 4.65 -3.22
CA ARG A 17 -9.59 4.56 -3.33
C ARG A 17 -10.08 3.16 -3.67
N TYR A 18 -9.29 2.35 -4.38
CA TYR A 18 -9.61 0.93 -4.58
C TYR A 18 -9.47 0.12 -3.28
N HIS A 19 -8.42 0.38 -2.50
CA HIS A 19 -8.26 -0.16 -1.15
C HIS A 19 -9.42 0.25 -0.24
N MET A 20 -9.81 1.53 -0.22
CA MET A 20 -10.96 2.01 0.56
C MET A 20 -12.25 1.26 0.20
N GLY A 21 -12.53 1.08 -1.09
CA GLY A 21 -13.68 0.29 -1.54
C GLY A 21 -13.61 -1.18 -1.10
N SER A 22 -12.42 -1.78 -1.10
CA SER A 22 -12.22 -3.15 -0.61
C SER A 22 -12.47 -3.24 0.90
N LEU A 23 -11.92 -2.31 1.68
CA LEU A 23 -12.10 -2.23 3.14
C LEU A 23 -13.57 -2.04 3.54
N LEU A 24 -14.32 -1.24 2.78
CA LEU A 24 -15.77 -1.07 3.02
C LEU A 24 -16.58 -2.37 2.85
N ASN A 25 -16.05 -3.34 2.10
CA ASN A 25 -16.69 -4.63 1.85
C ASN A 25 -16.20 -5.75 2.78
N ILE A 26 -15.19 -5.51 3.61
CA ILE A 26 -14.69 -6.48 4.59
C ILE A 26 -15.50 -6.33 5.89
N LYS A 27 -16.09 -7.42 6.36
CA LYS A 27 -16.79 -7.41 7.65
C LYS A 27 -15.79 -7.24 8.78
N GLY A 28 -16.11 -6.38 9.75
CA GLY A 28 -15.25 -6.14 10.90
C GLY A 28 -14.11 -5.16 10.65
N THR A 29 -14.18 -4.34 9.59
CA THR A 29 -13.26 -3.21 9.37
C THR A 29 -14.02 -1.89 9.31
N LYS A 30 -13.39 -0.80 9.79
CA LYS A 30 -13.92 0.56 9.72
C LYS A 30 -12.79 1.52 9.35
N ILE A 31 -12.99 2.34 8.31
CA ILE A 31 -12.08 3.45 8.02
C ILE A 31 -12.39 4.58 9.00
N VAL A 32 -11.39 5.06 9.73
CA VAL A 32 -11.55 6.06 10.80
C VAL A 32 -10.81 7.38 10.56
N GLY A 33 -9.92 7.42 9.57
CA GLY A 33 -9.23 8.64 9.16
C GLY A 33 -8.63 8.48 7.77
N ILE A 34 -8.55 9.58 7.02
CA ILE A 34 -7.94 9.62 5.68
C ILE A 34 -7.00 10.80 5.61
N SER A 35 -5.77 10.60 5.15
CA SER A 35 -4.81 11.69 4.96
C SER A 35 -4.31 11.79 3.53
N ASP A 36 -4.30 13.01 2.98
CA ASP A 36 -3.66 13.36 1.72
C ASP A 36 -3.43 14.88 1.69
N PRO A 37 -2.22 15.35 1.31
CA PRO A 37 -1.98 16.79 1.17
C PRO A 37 -2.80 17.44 0.03
N SER A 38 -3.37 16.65 -0.88
CA SER A 38 -4.24 17.13 -1.95
C SER A 38 -5.71 17.10 -1.52
N HIS A 39 -6.29 18.28 -1.28
CA HIS A 39 -7.74 18.43 -1.06
C HIS A 39 -8.58 17.86 -2.22
N ASP A 40 -8.11 17.98 -3.46
CA ASP A 40 -8.78 17.39 -4.62
C ASP A 40 -8.82 15.86 -4.56
N ALA A 41 -7.75 15.23 -4.07
CA ALA A 41 -7.69 13.77 -3.91
C ALA A 41 -8.65 13.31 -2.80
N LEU A 42 -8.72 14.04 -1.67
CA LEU A 42 -9.69 13.81 -0.60
C LEU A 42 -11.13 13.95 -1.10
N ALA A 43 -11.43 15.02 -1.84
CA ALA A 43 -12.75 15.25 -2.42
C ALA A 43 -13.13 14.14 -3.42
N ALA A 44 -12.18 13.68 -4.24
CA ALA A 44 -12.40 12.56 -5.15
C ALA A 44 -12.67 11.24 -4.40
N ALA A 45 -12.03 11.02 -3.25
CA ALA A 45 -12.31 9.86 -2.39
C ALA A 45 -13.72 9.90 -1.81
N ALA A 46 -14.15 11.03 -1.25
CA ALA A 46 -15.50 11.21 -0.72
C ALA A 46 -16.57 11.06 -1.82
N LYS A 47 -16.31 11.60 -3.03
CA LYS A 47 -17.21 11.44 -4.17
C LYS A 47 -17.33 9.98 -4.62
N GLN A 48 -16.22 9.23 -4.64
CA GLN A 48 -16.22 7.83 -5.04
C GLN A 48 -16.87 6.93 -3.98
N HIS A 49 -16.72 7.27 -2.70
CA HIS A 49 -17.27 6.52 -1.57
C HIS A 49 -18.03 7.46 -0.63
N PRO A 50 -19.29 7.81 -0.94
CA PRO A 50 -20.07 8.77 -0.13
C PRO A 50 -20.24 8.38 1.34
N SER A 51 -20.16 7.09 1.67
CA SER A 51 -20.20 6.60 3.05
C SER A 51 -18.99 7.04 3.89
N LEU A 52 -17.92 7.54 3.27
CA LEU A 52 -16.74 8.07 3.94
C LEU A 52 -16.78 9.59 4.12
N ALA A 53 -17.86 10.28 3.73
CA ALA A 53 -17.94 11.74 3.80
C ALA A 53 -17.77 12.31 5.23
N GLU A 54 -18.21 11.56 6.25
CA GLU A 54 -18.11 11.94 7.66
C GLU A 54 -16.80 11.45 8.33
N VAL A 55 -15.94 10.75 7.59
CA VAL A 55 -14.63 10.31 8.12
C VAL A 55 -13.70 11.53 8.16
N PRO A 56 -13.02 11.81 9.29
CA PRO A 56 -12.13 12.95 9.39
C PRO A 56 -10.98 12.85 8.39
N THR A 57 -10.66 13.98 7.75
CA THR A 57 -9.59 14.08 6.77
C THR A 57 -8.47 15.00 7.24
N PHE A 58 -7.24 14.70 6.84
CA PHE A 58 -6.04 15.40 7.29
C PHE A 58 -5.11 15.69 6.11
N ASP A 59 -4.55 16.88 6.06
CA ASP A 59 -3.51 17.28 5.12
C ASP A 59 -2.12 16.73 5.50
N ASP A 60 -1.91 16.46 6.79
CA ASP A 60 -0.72 15.81 7.34
C ASP A 60 -1.08 14.48 8.02
N PHE A 61 -0.42 13.40 7.58
CA PHE A 61 -0.66 12.07 8.13
C PHE A 61 -0.25 11.97 9.60
N ARG A 62 0.76 12.73 10.05
CA ARG A 62 1.20 12.68 11.47
C ARG A 62 0.10 13.16 12.41
N ARG A 63 -0.59 14.23 12.02
CA ARG A 63 -1.77 14.71 12.74
C ARG A 63 -2.87 13.67 12.79
N MET A 64 -3.14 12.98 11.69
CA MET A 64 -4.10 11.87 11.68
C MET A 64 -3.69 10.77 12.66
N LEU A 65 -2.40 10.38 12.67
CA LEU A 65 -1.88 9.35 13.56
C LEU A 65 -1.97 9.74 15.05
N ASP A 66 -1.88 11.04 15.37
CA ASP A 66 -1.93 11.55 16.74
C ASP A 66 -3.37 11.81 17.23
N GLU A 67 -4.25 12.29 16.34
CA GLU A 67 -5.62 12.74 16.69
C GLU A 67 -6.67 11.62 16.57
N VAL A 68 -6.41 10.56 15.79
CA VAL A 68 -7.39 9.50 15.51
C VAL A 68 -6.97 8.17 16.10
N ALA A 69 -7.81 7.61 16.96
CA ALA A 69 -7.59 6.27 17.50
C ALA A 69 -7.84 5.19 16.44
N MET A 70 -6.80 4.45 16.06
CA MET A 70 -6.83 3.39 15.04
C MET A 70 -5.96 2.19 15.45
N ASP A 71 -6.15 1.06 14.77
CA ASP A 71 -5.43 -0.19 15.03
C ASP A 71 -4.40 -0.50 13.92
N ALA A 72 -4.67 0.00 12.71
CA ALA A 72 -3.83 -0.22 11.54
C ALA A 72 -3.88 0.96 10.56
N VAL A 73 -2.90 1.04 9.66
CA VAL A 73 -2.90 1.95 8.52
C VAL A 73 -2.73 1.22 7.20
N VAL A 74 -3.36 1.76 6.16
CA VAL A 74 -3.07 1.44 4.75
C VAL A 74 -2.30 2.61 4.13
N ILE A 75 -1.10 2.34 3.62
CA ILE A 75 -0.23 3.33 3.01
C ILE A 75 -0.23 3.13 1.48
N SER A 76 -0.65 4.15 0.75
CA SER A 76 -0.71 4.14 -0.72
C SER A 76 -0.38 5.52 -1.29
N THR A 77 0.87 5.95 -1.13
CA THR A 77 1.41 7.26 -1.56
C THR A 77 2.52 7.10 -2.61
N PRO A 78 3.15 8.19 -3.09
CA PRO A 78 4.40 8.07 -3.83
C PRO A 78 5.49 7.35 -3.01
N HIS A 79 6.35 6.60 -3.70
CA HIS A 79 7.25 5.60 -3.10
C HIS A 79 8.22 6.18 -2.07
N VAL A 80 8.73 7.40 -2.30
CA VAL A 80 9.68 8.05 -1.38
C VAL A 80 9.12 8.28 0.03
N PHE A 81 7.79 8.39 0.16
CA PHE A 81 7.16 8.68 1.44
C PHE A 81 6.87 7.44 2.28
N HIS A 82 6.93 6.24 1.68
CA HIS A 82 6.59 5.01 2.39
C HIS A 82 7.46 4.80 3.63
N PHE A 83 8.77 5.03 3.54
CA PHE A 83 9.68 4.77 4.66
C PHE A 83 9.27 5.53 5.91
N GLU A 84 9.08 6.85 5.79
CA GLU A 84 8.70 7.70 6.92
C GLU A 84 7.32 7.31 7.47
N GLN A 85 6.33 7.12 6.59
CA GLN A 85 4.97 6.77 6.99
C GLN A 85 4.90 5.40 7.68
N ILE A 86 5.69 4.42 7.22
CA ILE A 86 5.81 3.11 7.86
C ILE A 86 6.40 3.28 9.27
N MET A 87 7.53 3.96 9.38
CA MET A 87 8.25 4.09 10.66
C MET A 87 7.39 4.84 11.69
N ASP A 88 6.79 5.97 11.31
CA ASP A 88 5.92 6.78 12.17
C ASP A 88 4.66 6.02 12.64
N SER A 89 4.12 5.14 11.80
CA SER A 89 2.97 4.31 12.15
C SER A 89 3.36 3.18 13.11
N LEU A 90 4.50 2.51 12.86
CA LEU A 90 5.01 1.47 13.74
C LEU A 90 5.43 2.02 15.11
N ASP A 91 6.00 3.23 15.15
CA ASP A 91 6.34 3.93 16.40
C ASP A 91 5.12 4.20 17.28
N ARG A 92 3.95 4.36 16.68
CA ARG A 92 2.67 4.55 17.37
C ARG A 92 1.93 3.25 17.67
N GLY A 93 2.57 2.10 17.47
CA GLY A 93 1.98 0.80 17.80
C GLY A 93 0.96 0.31 16.76
N LEU A 94 0.93 0.87 15.55
CA LEU A 94 -0.07 0.53 14.55
C LEU A 94 0.40 -0.59 13.61
N HIS A 95 -0.51 -1.51 13.26
CA HIS A 95 -0.27 -2.44 12.17
C HIS A 95 -0.20 -1.70 10.82
N VAL A 96 0.58 -2.21 9.87
CA VAL A 96 0.82 -1.51 8.60
C VAL A 96 0.55 -2.41 7.41
N LEU A 97 -0.28 -1.96 6.47
CA LEU A 97 -0.33 -2.49 5.11
C LEU A 97 0.20 -1.41 4.16
N CYS A 98 1.38 -1.62 3.60
CA CYS A 98 1.99 -0.66 2.67
C CYS A 98 1.94 -1.15 1.22
N GLU A 99 1.67 -0.26 0.28
CA GLU A 99 1.84 -0.55 -1.14
C GLU A 99 3.29 -0.89 -1.50
N LYS A 100 3.44 -1.62 -2.60
CA LYS A 100 4.75 -1.92 -3.20
C LYS A 100 5.20 -0.79 -4.14
N PRO A 101 6.52 -0.54 -4.28
CA PRO A 101 7.61 -1.13 -3.53
C PRO A 101 7.59 -0.64 -2.07
N MET A 102 8.07 -1.49 -1.15
CA MET A 102 8.05 -1.17 0.28
C MET A 102 8.73 0.17 0.58
N VAL A 103 9.93 0.39 0.03
CA VAL A 103 10.76 1.58 0.18
C VAL A 103 11.73 1.71 -1.00
N CYS A 104 12.52 2.77 -1.05
CA CYS A 104 13.34 3.11 -2.20
C CYS A 104 14.80 2.62 -2.13
N THR A 105 15.27 2.17 -0.97
CA THR A 105 16.64 1.72 -0.76
C THR A 105 16.70 0.44 0.09
N THR A 106 17.77 -0.33 -0.06
CA THR A 106 17.99 -1.54 0.75
C THR A 106 18.26 -1.23 2.21
N GLU A 107 18.85 -0.07 2.50
CA GLU A 107 19.12 0.43 3.84
C GLU A 107 17.82 0.74 4.57
N GLN A 108 16.90 1.48 3.92
CA GLN A 108 15.55 1.71 4.45
C GLN A 108 14.81 0.39 4.66
N ALA A 109 14.97 -0.57 3.74
CA ALA A 109 14.26 -1.84 3.83
C ALA A 109 14.72 -2.64 5.05
N ARG A 110 16.03 -2.67 5.33
CA ARG A 110 16.58 -3.30 6.53
C ARG A 110 16.06 -2.62 7.80
N ALA A 111 16.07 -1.28 7.84
CA ALA A 111 15.58 -0.52 8.98
C ALA A 111 14.09 -0.82 9.28
N VAL A 112 13.24 -0.89 8.25
CA VAL A 112 11.83 -1.28 8.40
C VAL A 112 11.69 -2.70 8.95
N VAL A 113 12.45 -3.67 8.40
CA VAL A 113 12.41 -5.06 8.87
C VAL A 113 12.83 -5.17 10.33
N ASP A 114 13.89 -4.48 10.74
CA ASP A 114 14.36 -4.48 12.13
C ASP A 114 13.33 -3.83 13.05
N LYS A 115 12.69 -2.73 12.59
CA LYS A 115 11.61 -2.08 13.34
C LYS A 115 10.43 -3.01 13.58
N VAL A 116 9.91 -3.65 12.52
CA VAL A 116 8.78 -4.60 12.63
C VAL A 116 9.11 -5.75 13.59
N ARG A 117 10.32 -6.29 13.52
CA ARG A 117 10.78 -7.34 14.45
C ARG A 117 10.81 -6.87 15.89
N SER A 118 11.22 -5.63 16.14
CA SER A 118 11.30 -5.05 17.48
C SER A 118 9.92 -4.75 18.10
N THR A 119 8.92 -4.40 17.28
CA THR A 119 7.59 -4.03 17.76
C THR A 119 6.65 -5.22 17.93
N GLY A 120 6.89 -6.32 17.20
CA GLY A 120 5.98 -7.47 17.15
C GLY A 120 4.67 -7.18 16.41
N LEU A 121 4.56 -6.02 15.75
CA LEU A 121 3.39 -5.63 14.97
C LEU A 121 3.33 -6.37 13.64
N VAL A 122 2.12 -6.60 13.14
CA VAL A 122 1.90 -7.09 11.79
C VAL A 122 2.19 -5.98 10.78
N MET A 123 3.09 -6.26 9.84
CA MET A 123 3.29 -5.45 8.65
C MET A 123 3.18 -6.32 7.39
N GLY A 124 2.37 -5.87 6.44
CA GLY A 124 2.22 -6.48 5.12
C GLY A 124 2.61 -5.52 4.01
N ILE A 125 3.19 -6.07 2.94
CA ILE A 125 3.34 -5.36 1.66
C ILE A 125 2.25 -5.86 0.72
N SER A 126 1.58 -4.94 0.04
CA SER A 126 0.43 -5.18 -0.87
C SER A 126 0.84 -5.89 -2.16
N TYR A 127 1.39 -7.10 -2.05
CA TYR A 127 1.67 -7.99 -3.16
C TYR A 127 0.44 -8.83 -3.49
N GLN A 128 -0.53 -8.22 -4.18
CA GLN A 128 -1.84 -8.83 -4.47
C GLN A 128 -1.74 -10.19 -5.17
N ARG A 129 -0.70 -10.40 -5.99
CA ARG A 129 -0.47 -11.67 -6.71
C ARG A 129 -0.27 -12.86 -5.77
N HIS A 130 0.22 -12.65 -4.55
CA HIS A 130 0.35 -13.73 -3.55
C HIS A 130 -1.01 -14.32 -3.14
N PHE A 131 -2.10 -13.57 -3.33
CA PHE A 131 -3.46 -13.99 -2.97
C PHE A 131 -4.29 -14.48 -4.17
N MET A 132 -3.81 -14.26 -5.40
CA MET A 132 -4.51 -14.63 -6.62
C MET A 132 -4.42 -16.14 -6.91
N GLY A 133 -5.55 -16.76 -7.23
CA GLY A 133 -5.67 -18.20 -7.51
C GLY A 133 -4.63 -18.75 -8.50
N PRO A 134 -4.44 -18.14 -9.69
CA PRO A 134 -3.46 -18.63 -10.67
C PRO A 134 -2.02 -18.68 -10.13
N TYR A 135 -1.58 -17.65 -9.39
CA TYR A 135 -0.22 -17.61 -8.84
C TYR A 135 -0.05 -18.60 -7.68
N ARG A 136 -1.07 -18.75 -6.83
CA ARG A 136 -1.09 -19.77 -5.78
C ARG A 136 -1.04 -21.18 -6.35
N TYR A 137 -1.78 -21.43 -7.43
CA TYR A 137 -1.74 -22.69 -8.16
C TYR A 137 -0.34 -22.95 -8.74
N CYS A 138 0.24 -22.03 -9.50
CA CYS A 138 1.60 -22.18 -10.03
C CYS A 138 2.62 -22.49 -8.91
N ARG A 139 2.56 -21.78 -7.79
CA ARG A 139 3.40 -22.04 -6.62
C ARG A 139 3.22 -23.47 -6.08
N GLN A 140 1.98 -23.94 -5.94
CA GLN A 140 1.68 -25.30 -5.48
C GLN A 140 2.22 -26.37 -6.43
N ARG A 141 2.08 -26.17 -7.74
CA ARG A 141 2.57 -27.13 -8.76
C ARG A 141 4.09 -27.22 -8.81
N ILE A 142 4.78 -26.09 -8.61
CA ILE A 142 6.24 -26.08 -8.49
C ILE A 142 6.65 -26.80 -7.19
N GLN A 143 5.99 -26.51 -6.07
CA GLN A 143 6.33 -27.10 -4.78
C GLN A 143 6.00 -28.59 -4.66
N SER A 144 5.01 -29.09 -5.40
CA SER A 144 4.68 -30.52 -5.39
C SER A 144 5.76 -31.39 -6.06
N GLY A 145 6.68 -30.78 -6.82
CA GLY A 145 7.71 -31.50 -7.57
C GLY A 145 7.19 -32.19 -8.84
N GLU A 146 5.90 -32.06 -9.17
CA GLU A 146 5.29 -32.72 -10.33
C GLU A 146 5.83 -32.22 -11.67
N LEU A 147 6.40 -31.01 -11.69
CA LEU A 147 7.07 -30.44 -12.86
C LEU A 147 8.52 -30.93 -13.03
N GLY A 148 9.01 -31.80 -12.14
CA GLY A 148 10.41 -32.19 -12.08
C GLY A 148 11.32 -31.05 -11.60
N SER A 149 12.59 -31.10 -12.00
CA SER A 149 13.56 -30.05 -11.68
C SER A 149 13.30 -28.80 -12.51
N LEU A 150 13.09 -27.66 -11.85
CA LEU A 150 12.93 -26.38 -12.53
C LEU A 150 14.26 -25.95 -13.16
N THR A 151 14.27 -25.79 -14.49
CA THR A 151 15.49 -25.42 -15.25
C THR A 151 15.47 -23.97 -15.72
N PHE A 152 14.29 -23.38 -15.94
CA PHE A 152 14.15 -22.05 -16.52
C PHE A 152 12.80 -21.42 -16.15
N VAL A 153 12.80 -20.10 -15.95
CA VAL A 153 11.59 -19.29 -15.75
C VAL A 153 11.67 -18.07 -16.65
N SER A 154 10.60 -17.80 -17.40
CA SER A 154 10.41 -16.57 -18.15
C SER A 154 9.14 -15.87 -17.67
N ALA A 155 9.26 -14.57 -17.42
CA ALA A 155 8.13 -13.73 -17.04
C ALA A 155 8.19 -12.43 -17.85
N LEU A 156 7.05 -12.04 -18.41
CA LEU A 156 6.89 -10.80 -19.15
C LEU A 156 5.84 -9.93 -18.45
N GLN A 157 6.23 -8.72 -18.08
CA GLN A 157 5.32 -7.68 -17.64
C GLN A 157 5.33 -6.52 -18.63
N SER A 158 4.30 -6.46 -19.47
CA SER A 158 4.07 -5.32 -20.36
C SER A 158 2.89 -4.49 -19.86
N GLN A 159 3.02 -3.17 -19.98
CA GLN A 159 1.96 -2.21 -19.67
C GLN A 159 2.19 -0.98 -20.55
N ASN A 160 1.13 -0.24 -20.84
CA ASN A 160 1.25 1.07 -21.49
C ASN A 160 1.70 2.16 -20.48
N TRP A 161 2.69 1.83 -19.64
CA TRP A 161 3.09 2.62 -18.48
C TRP A 161 3.65 3.97 -18.91
N TYR A 162 4.64 3.98 -19.80
CA TYR A 162 5.28 5.22 -20.23
C TYR A 162 4.28 6.17 -20.90
N ALA A 163 3.50 5.69 -21.88
CA ALA A 163 2.55 6.53 -22.58
C ALA A 163 1.37 7.00 -21.70
N SER A 164 1.03 6.28 -20.63
CA SER A 164 -0.02 6.71 -19.69
C SER A 164 0.48 7.73 -18.66
N GLN A 165 1.72 7.57 -18.17
CA GLN A 165 2.26 8.40 -17.09
C GLN A 165 2.98 9.65 -17.59
N PHE A 166 3.72 9.56 -18.70
CA PHE A 166 4.59 10.62 -19.19
C PHE A 166 3.83 11.89 -19.62
N PRO A 167 2.75 11.82 -20.43
CA PRO A 167 2.03 13.03 -20.86
C PRO A 167 1.41 13.82 -19.71
N ARG A 168 1.07 13.14 -18.61
CA ARG A 168 0.47 13.74 -17.42
C ARG A 168 1.50 14.27 -16.43
N ARG A 169 2.81 14.06 -16.70
CA ARG A 169 3.92 14.32 -15.76
C ARG A 169 3.63 13.77 -14.36
N ALA A 170 3.00 12.60 -14.29
CA ALA A 170 2.62 11.98 -13.03
C ALA A 170 3.85 11.71 -12.16
N TRP A 171 3.68 11.64 -10.84
CA TRP A 171 4.79 11.38 -9.91
C TRP A 171 5.59 10.10 -10.26
N ARG A 172 4.95 9.13 -10.92
CA ARG A 172 5.58 7.88 -11.39
C ARG A 172 6.70 8.07 -12.40
N VAL A 173 6.71 9.17 -13.16
CA VAL A 173 7.80 9.51 -14.10
C VAL A 173 8.79 10.52 -13.51
N GLN A 174 8.58 10.94 -12.26
CA GLN A 174 9.48 11.84 -11.54
C GLN A 174 10.35 10.99 -10.61
N LYS A 175 11.63 10.83 -10.97
CA LYS A 175 12.56 9.95 -10.26
C LYS A 175 12.63 10.25 -8.76
N ASP A 176 12.55 11.53 -8.39
CA ASP A 176 12.60 12.00 -7.00
C ASP A 176 11.36 11.65 -6.18
N LEU A 177 10.31 11.10 -6.81
CA LEU A 177 9.09 10.61 -6.14
C LEU A 177 8.88 9.09 -6.33
N SER A 178 9.31 8.54 -7.46
CA SER A 178 9.10 7.14 -7.83
C SER A 178 10.28 6.22 -7.53
N CYS A 179 11.48 6.77 -7.31
CA CYS A 179 12.72 6.04 -7.09
C CYS A 179 13.16 5.12 -8.26
N GLY A 180 12.46 5.18 -9.39
CA GLY A 180 12.71 4.35 -10.56
C GLY A 180 11.58 4.40 -11.58
N GLY A 181 11.70 3.56 -12.61
CA GLY A 181 10.71 3.48 -13.69
C GLY A 181 9.68 2.38 -13.49
N GLN A 182 9.16 1.86 -14.61
CA GLN A 182 8.18 0.77 -14.63
C GLN A 182 8.64 -0.47 -13.83
N LEU A 183 9.94 -0.76 -13.79
CA LEU A 183 10.47 -1.88 -13.01
C LEU A 183 10.13 -1.72 -11.51
N ASN A 184 10.31 -0.54 -10.92
CA ASN A 184 9.99 -0.30 -9.52
C ASN A 184 8.47 -0.24 -9.29
N ASP A 185 7.71 0.37 -10.20
CA ASP A 185 6.28 0.56 -10.04
C ASP A 185 5.47 -0.73 -10.28
N SER A 186 5.91 -1.61 -11.19
CA SER A 186 5.12 -2.77 -11.62
C SER A 186 5.87 -4.10 -11.65
N GLY A 187 7.19 -4.07 -11.54
CA GLY A 187 8.04 -5.26 -11.51
C GLY A 187 8.64 -5.57 -10.14
N SER A 188 8.32 -4.76 -9.12
CA SER A 188 8.71 -5.00 -7.72
C SER A 188 7.88 -6.11 -7.07
#